data_AF-A0A6I7R563-F1
#
_entry.id   AF-A0A6I7R563-F1
#
_cell.length_a   1.000
_cell.length_b   1.000
_cell.length_c   1.000
_cell.angle_alpha   90.00
_cell.angle_beta   90.00
_cell.angle_gamma   90.00
#
_symmetry.space_group_name_H-M   'P 1'
#
loop_
_entity.id
_entity.type
_entity.pdbx_description
1 polymer ?
#
loop_
_entity_poly.entity_id
_entity_poly.type
_entity_poly.pdbx_seq_one_letter_code
_entity_poly.pdbx_strand_id
1 'polypeptide(L)'
;MNITTTRKAAAGFFALAALGLAACSPPHEVDSGNKVDTATSQNPDSLAGSGHETPASATRANVVEASQANATPTPSQLPTYINCGTDVGPEPDRLVLSCEDEDDYIENITWNEWSGRIGSGLGTRVTLNPDRRVEGTQVVLGNPEVIDGVLRFTTVSVDGISINPESNY
;
A
#
# COMPACT_ATOMS: atom_id res chain seq x y z
N MET A 1 55.53 -67.21 4.34
CA MET A 1 56.23 -66.55 3.20
C MET A 1 56.08 -65.06 3.32
N ASN A 2 57.18 -64.32 3.15
CA ASN A 2 57.32 -62.89 3.39
C ASN A 2 57.18 -62.08 2.10
N ILE A 3 56.58 -60.89 2.22
CA ILE A 3 56.81 -59.62 1.49
C ILE A 3 56.38 -59.63 0.00
N THR A 4 55.53 -58.72 -0.50
CA THR A 4 55.96 -57.37 -0.91
C THR A 4 54.81 -56.36 -0.95
N THR A 5 55.09 -55.20 -0.36
CA THR A 5 54.29 -53.97 -0.32
C THR A 5 54.45 -53.16 -1.59
N THR A 6 53.38 -52.49 -2.05
CA THR A 6 53.51 -51.24 -2.82
C THR A 6 52.43 -50.26 -2.38
N ARG A 7 52.88 -49.13 -1.82
CA ARG A 7 52.05 -47.97 -1.47
C ARG A 7 51.88 -47.09 -2.71
N LYS A 8 50.67 -46.58 -2.94
CA LYS A 8 50.48 -45.24 -3.50
C LYS A 8 49.37 -44.55 -2.72
N ALA A 9 49.78 -43.53 -1.97
CA ALA A 9 48.92 -42.58 -1.30
C ALA A 9 48.54 -41.48 -2.30
N ALA A 10 47.30 -41.01 -2.25
CA ALA A 10 46.93 -39.66 -2.64
C ALA A 10 45.75 -39.22 -1.76
N ALA A 11 45.96 -38.12 -1.05
CA ALA A 11 45.08 -37.52 -0.05
C ALA A 11 44.12 -36.49 -0.66
N GLY A 12 43.00 -36.27 0.04
CA GLY A 12 42.26 -34.99 0.12
C GLY A 12 41.29 -34.70 -1.04
N PHE A 13 40.23 -33.90 -0.90
CA PHE A 13 39.84 -32.94 0.14
C PHE A 13 38.30 -32.84 0.20
N PHE A 14 37.73 -32.51 1.36
CA PHE A 14 36.35 -32.06 1.48
C PHE A 14 36.21 -30.63 0.92
N ALA A 15 35.17 -30.35 0.14
CA ALA A 15 34.74 -29.00 -0.17
C ALA A 15 33.23 -28.87 0.07
N LEU A 16 32.88 -28.13 1.11
CA LEU A 16 31.53 -27.69 1.43
C LEU A 16 31.04 -26.74 0.33
N ALA A 17 29.94 -27.08 -0.34
CA ALA A 17 29.28 -26.18 -1.27
C ALA A 17 28.52 -25.10 -0.47
N ALA A 18 29.12 -23.92 -0.34
CA ALA A 18 28.38 -22.72 0.05
C ALA A 18 27.56 -22.26 -1.16
N LEU A 19 26.25 -22.45 -1.11
CA LEU A 19 25.31 -21.82 -2.03
C LEU A 19 25.30 -20.31 -1.76
N GLY A 20 26.09 -19.57 -2.53
CA GLY A 20 25.96 -18.13 -2.61
C GLY A 20 24.62 -17.80 -3.27
N LEU A 21 23.72 -17.18 -2.51
CA LEU A 21 22.59 -16.46 -3.08
C LEU A 21 23.17 -15.31 -3.90
N ALA A 22 23.32 -15.53 -5.21
CA ALA A 22 23.56 -14.45 -6.15
C ALA A 22 22.39 -13.48 -5.99
N ALA A 23 22.63 -12.37 -5.31
CA ALA A 23 21.70 -11.27 -5.28
C ALA A 23 21.41 -10.89 -6.74
N CYS A 24 20.15 -11.01 -7.14
CA CYS A 24 19.67 -10.55 -8.43
C CYS A 24 19.84 -9.03 -8.52
N SER A 25 21.01 -8.57 -8.95
CA SER A 25 21.15 -7.22 -9.50
C SER A 25 20.54 -7.24 -10.90
N PRO A 26 19.54 -6.39 -11.18
CA PRO A 26 18.91 -6.33 -12.48
C PRO A 26 19.96 -6.13 -13.58
N PRO A 27 19.89 -6.89 -14.69
CA PRO A 27 20.77 -6.63 -15.82
C PRO A 27 20.53 -5.18 -16.26
N HIS A 28 21.62 -4.43 -16.44
CA HIS A 28 21.67 -3.00 -16.78
C HIS A 28 21.56 -1.99 -15.63
N GLU A 29 21.71 -2.39 -14.37
CA GLU A 29 21.98 -1.43 -13.29
C GLU A 29 23.39 -0.83 -13.46
N VAL A 30 23.45 0.48 -13.70
CA VAL A 30 24.69 1.25 -13.72
C VAL A 30 24.69 2.11 -12.46
N ASP A 31 25.33 1.66 -11.39
CA ASP A 31 25.46 2.48 -10.19
C ASP A 31 26.30 3.73 -10.51
N SER A 32 25.76 4.88 -10.15
CA SER A 32 26.50 6.13 -10.20
C SER A 32 27.51 6.14 -9.05
N GLY A 33 28.81 6.15 -9.39
CA GLY A 33 29.88 6.40 -8.42
C GLY A 33 29.83 7.80 -7.79
N ASN A 34 29.05 8.72 -8.37
CA ASN A 34 28.77 10.02 -7.77
C ASN A 34 27.61 9.85 -6.78
N LYS A 35 27.91 9.92 -5.49
CA LYS A 35 26.90 9.99 -4.43
C LYS A 35 26.65 11.47 -4.09
N VAL A 36 25.40 11.88 -4.04
CA VAL A 36 25.01 13.24 -3.63
C VAL A 36 24.65 13.23 -2.14
N ASP A 37 25.42 13.94 -1.32
CA ASP A 37 25.10 14.15 0.09
C ASP A 37 23.90 15.09 0.20
N THR A 38 22.70 14.50 0.29
CA THR A 38 21.43 15.25 0.41
C THR A 38 21.01 15.44 1.87
N ALA A 39 21.82 14.95 2.81
CA ALA A 39 21.55 15.11 4.25
C ALA A 39 22.05 16.48 4.75
N THR A 40 21.24 17.52 4.61
CA THR A 40 21.47 18.80 5.29
C THR A 40 20.94 18.73 6.72
N SER A 41 21.76 19.10 7.70
CA SER A 41 21.32 19.20 9.10
C SER A 41 20.18 20.22 9.24
N GLN A 42 19.14 19.88 9.98
CA GLN A 42 18.04 20.79 10.31
C GLN A 42 18.51 21.82 11.36
N ASN A 43 18.24 23.11 11.13
CA ASN A 43 18.48 24.14 12.14
C ASN A 43 17.36 24.07 13.19
N PRO A 44 17.65 23.77 14.47
CA PRO A 44 16.62 23.68 15.51
C PRO A 44 15.89 25.01 15.76
N ASP A 45 16.44 26.13 15.31
CA ASP A 45 15.86 27.47 15.43
C ASP A 45 15.28 28.00 14.11
N SER A 46 15.05 27.13 13.12
CA SER A 46 14.40 27.54 11.85
C SER A 46 12.93 27.94 12.02
N LEU A 47 12.36 27.73 13.21
CA LEU A 47 11.03 28.21 13.58
C LEU A 47 11.18 29.58 14.25
N ALA A 48 10.46 30.59 13.73
CA ALA A 48 10.36 31.89 14.40
C ALA A 48 9.63 31.71 15.73
N GLY A 49 10.38 31.58 16.83
CA GLY A 49 9.82 31.47 18.18
C GLY A 49 10.70 30.83 19.25
N SER A 50 11.85 30.23 18.93
CA SER A 50 12.73 29.66 19.94
C SER A 50 13.74 30.68 20.51
N GLY A 51 13.33 31.35 21.59
CA GLY A 51 14.25 31.72 22.66
C GLY A 51 14.58 33.20 22.86
N HIS A 52 13.76 33.91 23.65
CA HIS A 52 14.29 34.78 24.69
C HIS A 52 13.35 34.80 25.89
N GLU A 53 13.90 34.54 27.07
CA GLU A 53 13.20 34.49 28.35
C GLU A 53 12.65 35.88 28.72
N THR A 54 11.36 35.96 29.03
CA THR A 54 10.78 37.05 29.83
C THR A 54 9.54 36.49 30.55
N PRO A 55 9.40 36.66 31.87
CA PRO A 55 8.24 36.17 32.60
C PRO A 55 7.10 37.17 32.41
N ALA A 56 6.20 36.90 31.47
CA ALA A 56 4.93 37.59 31.37
C ALA A 56 3.81 36.56 31.45
N SER A 57 3.00 36.68 32.50
CA SER A 57 1.73 35.99 32.67
C SER A 57 0.90 36.12 31.39
N ALA A 58 0.86 35.04 30.61
CA ALA A 58 -0.16 34.83 29.60
C ALA A 58 -0.92 33.56 29.98
N THR A 59 -2.19 33.74 30.31
CA THR A 59 -3.17 32.68 30.53
C THR A 59 -2.99 31.59 29.49
N ARG A 60 -2.79 30.34 29.95
CA ARG A 60 -2.82 29.15 29.08
C ARG A 60 -4.23 29.07 28.50
N ALA A 61 -4.42 29.60 27.29
CA ALA A 61 -5.50 29.15 26.44
C ALA A 61 -5.14 27.72 26.05
N ASN A 62 -5.97 26.79 26.48
CA ASN A 62 -5.81 25.37 26.22
C ASN A 62 -5.84 25.19 24.69
N VAL A 63 -4.70 24.95 24.07
CA VAL A 63 -4.61 24.39 22.71
C VAL A 63 -5.07 22.94 22.80
N VAL A 64 -6.39 22.77 22.92
CA VAL A 64 -7.09 21.51 22.61
C VAL A 64 -7.35 21.41 21.10
N GLU A 65 -7.00 22.45 20.33
CA GLU A 65 -7.31 22.57 18.90
C GLU A 65 -6.05 22.47 18.02
N ALA A 66 -5.21 21.46 18.24
CA ALA A 66 -4.14 21.09 17.31
C ALA A 66 -3.90 19.57 17.36
N SER A 67 -5.00 18.82 17.39
CA SER A 67 -5.04 17.36 17.28
C SER A 67 -5.68 16.91 15.96
N GLN A 68 -5.61 17.72 14.91
CA GLN A 68 -5.67 17.21 13.54
C GLN A 68 -4.26 16.73 13.14
N ALA A 69 -3.72 15.84 13.97
CA ALA A 69 -2.64 14.97 13.56
C ALA A 69 -3.20 14.13 12.41
N ASN A 70 -2.41 13.97 11.34
CA ASN A 70 -2.51 12.84 10.42
C ASN A 70 -2.78 11.59 11.25
N ALA A 71 -4.05 11.19 11.34
CA ALA A 71 -4.43 9.98 12.05
C ALA A 71 -3.92 8.86 11.16
N THR A 72 -2.73 8.35 11.50
CA THR A 72 -2.35 7.01 11.05
C THR A 72 -3.45 6.11 11.59
N PRO A 73 -4.29 5.51 10.73
CA PRO A 73 -5.41 4.73 11.21
C PRO A 73 -4.87 3.65 12.14
N THR A 74 -5.43 3.59 13.35
CA THR A 74 -5.19 2.47 14.25
C THR A 74 -5.50 1.20 13.45
N PRO A 75 -4.66 0.16 13.48
CA PRO A 75 -4.83 -1.04 12.64
C PRO A 75 -6.16 -1.80 12.84
N SER A 76 -6.99 -1.37 13.80
CA SER A 76 -8.33 -1.89 14.06
C SER A 76 -9.44 -1.23 13.24
N GLN A 77 -9.23 -0.07 12.61
CA GLN A 77 -10.28 0.60 11.83
C GLN A 77 -10.18 0.20 10.36
N LEU A 78 -11.17 -0.55 9.88
CA LEU A 78 -11.26 -0.95 8.48
C LEU A 78 -11.83 0.19 7.64
N PRO A 79 -11.31 0.44 6.42
CA PRO A 79 -11.83 1.47 5.55
C PRO A 79 -13.24 1.10 5.08
N THR A 80 -14.07 2.10 4.80
CA THR A 80 -15.31 1.95 4.03
C THR A 80 -15.12 2.47 2.60
N TYR A 81 -16.14 2.35 1.76
CA TYR A 81 -16.15 2.90 0.41
C TYR A 81 -17.43 3.70 0.18
N ILE A 82 -17.31 4.82 -0.54
CA ILE A 82 -18.46 5.59 -1.02
C ILE A 82 -18.75 5.15 -2.45
N ASN A 83 -19.93 4.57 -2.66
CA ASN A 83 -20.40 4.10 -3.95
C ASN A 83 -21.48 5.06 -4.44
N CYS A 84 -21.14 5.96 -5.37
CA CYS A 84 -22.05 6.97 -5.93
C CYS A 84 -22.76 7.80 -4.85
N GLY A 85 -21.95 8.42 -3.97
CA GLY A 85 -22.44 9.24 -2.86
C GLY A 85 -22.99 8.47 -1.64
N THR A 86 -23.10 7.15 -1.70
CA THR A 86 -23.60 6.33 -0.58
C THR A 86 -22.48 5.58 0.11
N ASP A 87 -22.37 5.68 1.44
CA ASP A 87 -21.47 4.82 2.22
C ASP A 87 -22.02 3.40 2.28
N VAL A 88 -21.30 2.44 1.68
CA VAL A 88 -21.69 1.03 1.62
C VAL A 88 -21.04 0.17 2.70
N GLY A 89 -20.33 0.79 3.66
CA GLY A 89 -19.64 0.08 4.73
C GLY A 89 -18.43 -0.73 4.25
N PRO A 90 -17.91 -1.64 5.09
CA PRO A 90 -16.85 -2.57 4.71
C PRO A 90 -17.40 -3.74 3.88
N GLU A 91 -16.57 -4.26 2.97
CA GLU A 91 -16.85 -5.46 2.17
C GLU A 91 -18.21 -5.46 1.44
N PRO A 92 -18.54 -4.43 0.64
CA PRO A 92 -19.82 -4.37 -0.08
C PRO A 92 -19.94 -5.51 -1.10
N ASP A 93 -21.16 -5.99 -1.32
CA ASP A 93 -21.47 -7.06 -2.28
C ASP A 93 -21.65 -6.53 -3.71
N ARG A 94 -21.88 -5.21 -3.86
CA ARG A 94 -22.04 -4.51 -5.14
C ARG A 94 -21.28 -3.19 -5.18
N LEU A 95 -20.66 -2.90 -6.32
CA LEU A 95 -19.95 -1.65 -6.64
C LEU A 95 -20.39 -1.11 -8.00
N VAL A 96 -20.78 0.15 -8.07
CA VAL A 96 -21.11 0.83 -9.34
C VAL A 96 -19.82 1.38 -9.94
N LEU A 97 -19.63 1.19 -11.25
CA LEU A 97 -18.44 1.62 -11.98
C LEU A 97 -18.65 2.93 -12.76
N SER A 98 -19.90 3.32 -12.97
CA SER A 98 -20.34 4.57 -13.61
C SER A 98 -21.52 5.16 -12.83
N CYS A 99 -21.31 6.26 -12.11
CA CYS A 99 -22.36 6.87 -11.29
C CYS A 99 -23.36 7.72 -12.10
N GLU A 100 -23.09 7.98 -13.39
CA GLU A 100 -23.98 8.76 -14.25
C GLU A 100 -25.27 8.01 -14.58
N ASP A 101 -25.15 6.73 -14.94
CA ASP A 101 -26.25 5.87 -15.41
C ASP A 101 -26.48 4.63 -14.55
N GLU A 102 -25.49 4.24 -13.74
CA GLU A 102 -25.47 3.00 -12.95
C GLU A 102 -25.63 1.70 -13.77
N ASP A 103 -25.42 1.78 -15.10
CA ASP A 103 -25.61 0.68 -16.04
C ASP A 103 -24.43 -0.30 -16.08
N ASP A 104 -23.30 0.05 -15.44
CA ASP A 104 -22.10 -0.77 -15.31
C ASP A 104 -21.70 -0.92 -13.85
N TYR A 105 -21.72 -2.15 -13.34
CA TYR A 105 -21.47 -2.46 -11.93
C TYR A 105 -20.87 -3.86 -11.76
N ILE A 106 -20.26 -4.12 -10.60
CA ILE A 106 -19.83 -5.44 -10.17
C ILE A 106 -20.76 -5.88 -9.03
N GLU A 107 -21.29 -7.09 -9.10
CA GLU A 107 -22.13 -7.70 -8.08
C GLU A 107 -21.56 -9.06 -7.63
N ASN A 108 -22.12 -9.62 -6.56
CA ASN A 108 -21.71 -10.91 -5.99
C ASN A 108 -20.21 -10.94 -5.64
N ILE A 109 -19.70 -9.82 -5.10
CA ILE A 109 -18.28 -9.69 -4.79
C ILE A 109 -17.92 -10.60 -3.61
N THR A 110 -16.94 -11.48 -3.82
CA THR A 110 -16.28 -12.24 -2.77
C THR A 110 -14.93 -11.60 -2.49
N TRP A 111 -14.79 -11.02 -1.29
CA TRP A 111 -13.54 -10.40 -0.85
C TRP A 111 -12.53 -11.45 -0.39
N ASN A 112 -11.32 -11.36 -0.92
CA ASN A 112 -10.17 -12.19 -0.52
C ASN A 112 -9.34 -11.47 0.54
N GLU A 113 -9.27 -10.15 0.47
CA GLU A 113 -8.59 -9.31 1.45
C GLU A 113 -9.42 -8.05 1.71
N TRP A 114 -9.56 -7.69 2.98
CA TRP A 114 -10.02 -6.38 3.40
C TRP A 114 -9.20 -5.91 4.60
N SER A 115 -8.39 -4.88 4.40
CA SER A 115 -7.47 -4.37 5.41
C SER A 115 -7.48 -2.85 5.46
N GLY A 116 -6.77 -2.27 6.44
CA GLY A 116 -6.52 -0.83 6.51
C GLY A 116 -5.79 -0.22 5.32
N ARG A 117 -5.43 -1.01 4.30
CA ARG A 117 -4.61 -0.61 3.14
C ARG A 117 -5.27 -0.91 1.80
N ILE A 118 -5.95 -2.05 1.70
CA ILE A 118 -6.47 -2.56 0.44
C ILE A 118 -7.72 -3.41 0.69
N GLY A 119 -8.68 -3.32 -0.22
CA GLY A 119 -9.76 -4.30 -0.37
C GLY A 119 -9.58 -4.97 -1.71
N SER A 120 -9.52 -6.30 -1.78
CA SER A 120 -9.42 -7.03 -3.06
C SER A 120 -10.36 -8.21 -3.09
N GLY A 121 -11.04 -8.40 -4.23
CA GLY A 121 -12.07 -9.41 -4.39
C GLY A 121 -12.33 -9.75 -5.84
N LEU A 122 -13.20 -10.73 -6.05
CA LEU A 122 -13.69 -11.15 -7.36
C LEU A 122 -15.21 -11.05 -7.37
N GLY A 123 -15.79 -10.59 -8.47
CA GLY A 123 -17.24 -10.56 -8.66
C GLY A 123 -17.65 -10.77 -10.10
N THR A 124 -18.92 -10.49 -10.39
CA THR A 124 -19.48 -10.52 -11.74
C THR A 124 -19.75 -9.09 -12.19
N ARG A 125 -19.06 -8.64 -13.25
CA ARG A 125 -19.37 -7.35 -13.88
C ARG A 125 -20.59 -7.49 -14.77
N VAL A 126 -21.53 -6.58 -14.62
CA VAL A 126 -22.76 -6.48 -15.39
C VAL A 126 -22.78 -5.12 -16.07
N THR A 127 -22.89 -5.12 -17.40
CA THR A 127 -23.14 -3.94 -18.22
C THR A 127 -24.52 -4.13 -18.84
N LEU A 128 -25.45 -3.18 -18.69
CA LEU A 128 -26.83 -3.35 -19.17
C LEU A 128 -27.01 -3.05 -20.67
N ASN A 129 -26.18 -2.17 -21.24
CA ASN A 129 -26.35 -1.67 -22.61
C ASN A 129 -25.00 -1.62 -23.38
N PRO A 130 -24.66 -2.64 -24.18
CA PRO A 130 -25.38 -3.91 -24.38
C PRO A 130 -25.27 -4.81 -23.15
N ASP A 131 -26.28 -5.68 -22.95
CA ASP A 131 -26.27 -6.67 -21.87
C ASP A 131 -25.05 -7.59 -21.99
N ARG A 132 -24.18 -7.51 -20.99
CA ARG A 132 -22.95 -8.30 -20.90
C ARG A 132 -22.66 -8.60 -19.43
N ARG A 133 -22.42 -9.88 -19.14
CA ARG A 133 -21.96 -10.35 -17.83
C ARG A 133 -20.59 -11.00 -17.95
N VAL A 134 -19.66 -10.64 -17.08
CA VAL A 134 -18.30 -11.18 -17.02
C VAL A 134 -18.02 -11.64 -15.60
N GLU A 135 -17.89 -12.94 -15.39
CA GLU A 135 -17.52 -13.52 -14.09
C GLU A 135 -16.02 -13.42 -13.84
N GLY A 136 -15.63 -13.44 -12.56
CA GLY A 136 -14.22 -13.43 -12.16
C GLY A 136 -13.54 -12.08 -12.40
N THR A 137 -14.31 -11.01 -12.55
CA THR A 137 -13.78 -9.65 -12.63
C THR A 137 -13.11 -9.29 -11.31
N GLN A 138 -11.84 -8.90 -11.38
CA GLN A 138 -11.09 -8.48 -10.21
C GLN A 138 -11.45 -7.04 -9.85
N VAL A 139 -11.72 -6.80 -8.57
CA VAL A 139 -11.85 -5.46 -8.01
C VAL A 139 -10.81 -5.24 -6.93
N VAL A 140 -10.17 -4.07 -6.97
CA VAL A 140 -9.23 -3.62 -5.94
C VAL A 140 -9.57 -2.19 -5.54
N LEU A 141 -9.87 -2.01 -4.25
CA LEU A 141 -10.04 -0.74 -3.58
C LEU A 141 -8.77 -0.38 -2.82
N GLY A 142 -8.34 0.87 -2.90
CA GLY A 142 -7.08 1.30 -2.31
C GLY A 142 -7.05 2.79 -1.99
N ASN A 143 -5.83 3.28 -1.71
CA ASN A 143 -5.57 4.64 -1.27
C ASN A 143 -6.49 5.07 -0.10
N PRO A 144 -6.38 4.43 1.06
CA PRO A 144 -7.21 4.76 2.20
C PRO A 144 -6.84 6.15 2.75
N GLU A 145 -7.84 7.02 2.89
CA GLU A 145 -7.69 8.37 3.41
C GLU A 145 -8.72 8.62 4.53
N VAL A 146 -8.38 9.51 5.46
CA VAL A 146 -9.31 9.93 6.52
C VAL A 146 -10.08 11.15 6.02
N ILE A 147 -11.38 10.96 5.75
CA ILE A 147 -12.30 12.01 5.30
C ILE A 147 -13.40 12.11 6.35
N ASP A 148 -13.59 13.31 6.93
CA ASP A 148 -14.54 13.57 8.01
C ASP A 148 -14.38 12.62 9.22
N GLY A 149 -13.15 12.22 9.52
CA GLY A 149 -12.83 11.27 10.60
C GLY A 149 -13.09 9.80 10.27
N VAL A 150 -13.55 9.48 9.06
CA VAL A 150 -13.79 8.11 8.59
C VAL A 150 -12.68 7.69 7.63
N LEU A 151 -12.13 6.49 7.83
CA LEU A 151 -11.15 5.91 6.92
C LEU A 151 -11.89 5.36 5.69
N ARG A 152 -11.52 5.81 4.49
CA ARG A 152 -12.21 5.47 3.25
C ARG A 152 -11.23 5.12 2.15
N PHE A 153 -11.52 4.08 1.38
CA PHE A 153 -10.84 3.87 0.10
C PHE A 153 -11.29 4.96 -0.88
N THR A 154 -10.33 5.61 -1.54
CA THR A 154 -10.60 6.68 -2.51
C THR A 154 -10.27 6.29 -3.95
N THR A 155 -9.70 5.10 -4.15
CA THR A 155 -9.41 4.57 -5.48
C THR A 155 -10.07 3.22 -5.68
N VAL A 156 -10.51 2.97 -6.91
CA VAL A 156 -11.04 1.70 -7.38
C VAL A 156 -10.36 1.33 -8.68
N SER A 157 -10.02 0.05 -8.82
CA SER A 157 -9.54 -0.52 -10.07
C SER A 157 -10.24 -1.83 -10.37
N VAL A 158 -10.48 -2.06 -11.65
CA VAL A 158 -11.17 -3.24 -12.18
C VAL A 158 -10.25 -3.89 -13.20
N ASP A 159 -9.93 -5.16 -13.00
CA ASP A 159 -8.96 -5.92 -13.83
C ASP A 159 -7.62 -5.17 -14.02
N GLY A 160 -7.15 -4.50 -12.96
CA GLY A 160 -5.92 -3.70 -12.97
C GLY A 160 -6.03 -2.32 -13.61
N ILE A 161 -7.20 -1.94 -14.13
CA ILE A 161 -7.45 -0.63 -14.72
C ILE A 161 -8.09 0.27 -13.66
N SER A 162 -7.42 1.37 -13.30
CA SER A 162 -8.01 2.38 -12.43
C SER A 162 -9.20 3.03 -13.12
N ILE A 163 -10.32 3.13 -12.42
CA ILE A 163 -11.52 3.83 -12.88
C ILE A 163 -11.86 4.97 -11.91
N ASN A 164 -12.61 5.95 -12.38
CA ASN A 164 -13.21 6.97 -11.52
C ASN A 164 -14.73 6.96 -11.77
N PRO A 165 -15.53 6.29 -10.92
CA PRO A 165 -16.98 6.20 -11.11
C PRO A 165 -17.67 7.58 -11.12
N GLU A 166 -17.06 8.57 -10.48
CA GLU A 166 -17.59 9.94 -10.31
C GLU A 166 -17.17 10.90 -11.45
N SER A 167 -16.37 10.48 -12.44
CA SER A 167 -15.78 11.41 -13.41
C SER A 167 -16.76 12.05 -14.39
N ASN A 168 -17.99 11.55 -14.49
CA ASN A 168 -18.97 11.97 -15.50
C ASN A 168 -20.29 12.50 -14.89
N TYR A 169 -20.22 13.11 -13.70
CA TYR A 169 -21.38 13.76 -13.07
C TYR A 169 -21.66 15.16 -13.64
#